data_AF-A0A9X3KPD7-F1
#
_entry.id   AF-A0A9X3KPD7-F1
#
_cell.length_a   1.000
_cell.length_b   1.000
_cell.length_c   1.000
_cell.angle_alpha   90.00
_cell.angle_beta   90.00
_cell.angle_gamma   90.00
#
_symmetry.space_group_name_H-M   'P 1'
#
loop_
_entity.id
_entity.type
_entity.pdbx_description
1 polymer ?
#
loop_
_entity_poly.entity_id
_entity_poly.type
_entity_poly.pdbx_seq_one_letter_code
_entity_poly.pdbx_strand_id
1 'polypeptide(L)'
;MNVCDTIKAGKPTYECGVWVSGADDHTEVLKEFEDAMAGYGLNRRGLSGVIAGTPQIPVLGITKDDLDIGRDSEYQFRKSAFERYNHLSGQFLSIEDQWNPQSLKPVYSNADVAADGRNRQTNNDFLQVTDPDIAQYLLTIRYRQNRMGGTASLPVSLRVSLKVQEGEWIVWNGRTWMISEWQCDESFNITLRLSEVSAEIYDDGRIDPGPVVIPPTPPVNPSILTTVQNFGIETGMIEGAEGFQTPVLRFAWDPSEDPSIIEVIFEYRISGQTTVYTDVCKDPEAGVYQTSKDVISGVFYNARVNRPGFAGGSNF
;
A
#
# COMPACT_ATOMS: atom_id res chain seq x y z
N MET A 1 15.33 -24.74 17.29
CA MET A 1 14.42 -23.65 16.89
C MET A 1 13.96 -23.98 15.49
N ASN A 2 12.66 -24.07 15.24
CA ASN A 2 12.13 -24.26 13.89
C ASN A 2 12.27 -22.92 13.10
N VAL A 3 12.04 -22.94 11.79
CA VAL A 3 12.16 -21.73 10.95
C VAL A 3 11.12 -20.69 11.33
N CYS A 4 9.88 -21.09 11.61
CA CYS A 4 8.78 -20.17 11.89
C CYS A 4 9.00 -19.35 13.18
N ASP A 5 9.56 -19.97 14.22
CA ASP A 5 9.82 -19.33 15.52
C ASP A 5 11.14 -18.53 15.54
N THR A 6 11.88 -18.49 14.43
CA THR A 6 13.04 -17.59 14.34
C THR A 6 12.58 -16.15 14.51
N ILE A 7 13.34 -15.36 15.27
CA ILE A 7 12.96 -14.00 15.59
C ILE A 7 13.50 -13.02 14.54
N LYS A 8 12.60 -12.27 13.94
CA LYS A 8 12.85 -11.22 12.95
C LYS A 8 12.24 -9.92 13.45
N ALA A 9 13.06 -8.88 13.62
CA ALA A 9 12.64 -7.59 14.17
C ALA A 9 11.84 -7.67 15.51
N GLY A 10 12.12 -8.68 16.34
CA GLY A 10 11.44 -8.89 17.63
C GLY A 10 10.14 -9.72 17.55
N LYS A 11 9.73 -10.18 16.37
CA LYS A 11 8.54 -11.01 16.11
C LYS A 11 8.94 -12.37 15.52
N PRO A 12 8.09 -13.40 15.57
CA PRO A 12 8.34 -14.63 14.81
C PRO A 12 8.39 -14.33 13.31
N THR A 13 9.15 -15.12 12.55
CA THR A 13 9.31 -14.93 11.10
C THR A 13 8.00 -15.19 10.35
N TYR A 14 7.23 -16.20 10.77
CA TYR A 14 5.95 -16.56 10.15
C TYR A 14 4.87 -16.79 11.22
N GLU A 15 3.63 -16.52 10.84
CA GLU A 15 2.44 -16.70 11.68
C GLU A 15 1.30 -17.22 10.79
N CYS A 16 0.48 -18.12 11.31
CA CYS A 16 -0.75 -18.57 10.67
C CYS A 16 -1.86 -18.68 11.71
N GLY A 17 -2.95 -17.94 11.51
CA GLY A 17 -4.16 -17.95 12.32
C GLY A 17 -5.36 -18.35 11.48
N VAL A 18 -5.58 -19.65 11.30
CA VAL A 18 -6.71 -20.19 10.53
C VAL A 18 -7.67 -20.98 11.42
N TRP A 19 -8.95 -20.92 11.08
CA TRP A 19 -9.98 -21.76 11.70
C TRP A 19 -10.39 -22.85 10.71
N VAL A 20 -10.10 -24.10 11.05
CA VAL A 20 -10.36 -25.26 10.18
C VAL A 20 -11.46 -26.14 10.77
N SER A 21 -12.41 -26.52 9.93
CA SER A 21 -13.50 -27.43 10.22
C SER A 21 -13.26 -28.80 9.57
N GLY A 22 -13.95 -29.84 10.05
CA GLY A 22 -13.87 -31.18 9.45
C GLY A 22 -14.53 -31.30 8.07
N ALA A 23 -15.18 -30.24 7.57
CA ALA A 23 -15.77 -30.18 6.25
C ALA A 23 -14.87 -29.49 5.21
N ASP A 24 -13.78 -28.85 5.66
CA ASP A 24 -12.91 -28.07 4.79
C ASP A 24 -12.00 -29.01 3.98
N ASP A 25 -11.71 -28.62 2.74
CA ASP A 25 -10.83 -29.41 1.89
C ASP A 25 -9.39 -29.37 2.40
N HIS A 26 -8.79 -30.55 2.51
CA HIS A 26 -7.43 -30.70 3.03
C HIS A 26 -6.40 -29.91 2.22
N THR A 27 -6.56 -29.84 0.90
CA THR A 27 -5.61 -29.17 0.00
C THR A 27 -5.72 -27.65 0.14
N GLU A 28 -6.94 -27.13 0.30
CA GLU A 28 -7.18 -25.71 0.54
C GLU A 28 -6.55 -25.26 1.86
N VAL A 29 -6.74 -26.04 2.93
CA VAL A 29 -6.11 -25.77 4.23
C VAL A 29 -4.59 -25.77 4.14
N LEU A 30 -3.99 -26.73 3.45
CA LEU A 30 -2.52 -26.75 3.25
C LEU A 30 -2.03 -25.55 2.45
N LYS A 31 -2.82 -25.06 1.49
CA LYS A 31 -2.48 -23.87 0.71
C LYS A 31 -2.47 -22.62 1.57
N GLU A 32 -3.39 -22.47 2.51
CA GLU A 32 -3.37 -21.35 3.47
C GLU A 32 -2.10 -21.37 4.33
N PHE A 33 -1.69 -22.55 4.81
CA PHE A 33 -0.42 -22.74 5.51
C PHE A 33 0.80 -22.43 4.63
N GLU A 34 0.77 -22.84 3.37
CA GLU A 34 1.81 -22.51 2.38
C GLU A 34 1.95 -21.00 2.23
N ASP A 35 0.84 -20.30 2.04
CA ASP A 35 0.82 -18.85 1.87
C ASP A 35 1.28 -18.11 3.13
N ALA A 36 0.91 -18.58 4.32
CA ALA A 36 1.30 -18.00 5.61
C ALA A 36 2.80 -18.12 5.92
N MET A 37 3.46 -19.17 5.41
CA MET A 37 4.85 -19.47 5.68
C MET A 37 5.79 -19.15 4.51
N ALA A 38 5.28 -18.47 3.47
CA ALA A 38 5.94 -18.33 2.16
C ALA A 38 6.57 -19.65 1.67
N GLY A 39 5.89 -20.74 1.99
CA GLY A 39 6.40 -22.09 1.89
C GLY A 39 6.15 -22.73 0.56
N TYR A 40 6.34 -24.05 0.55
CA TYR A 40 5.99 -24.91 -0.57
C TYR A 40 5.22 -26.11 -0.05
N GLY A 41 4.06 -26.36 -0.63
CA GLY A 41 3.30 -27.59 -0.43
C GLY A 41 4.12 -28.78 -0.90
N LEU A 42 4.23 -29.79 -0.04
CA LEU A 42 4.97 -31.01 -0.28
C LEU A 42 4.02 -32.20 -0.18
N ASN A 43 3.94 -32.95 -1.27
CA ASN A 43 3.33 -34.29 -1.29
C ASN A 43 4.42 -35.31 -1.53
N ARG A 44 4.93 -35.90 -0.45
CA ARG A 44 6.07 -36.81 -0.48
C ARG A 44 5.68 -38.18 0.05
N ARG A 45 5.70 -39.20 -0.82
CA ARG A 45 5.60 -40.63 -0.43
C ARG A 45 4.44 -40.93 0.53
N GLY A 46 3.28 -40.31 0.30
CA GLY A 46 2.09 -40.47 1.15
C GLY A 46 2.04 -39.57 2.38
N LEU A 47 3.01 -38.68 2.56
CA LEU A 47 2.97 -37.57 3.53
C LEU A 47 2.65 -36.27 2.79
N SER A 48 1.64 -35.56 3.27
CA SER A 48 1.27 -34.23 2.80
C SER A 48 1.62 -33.21 3.89
N GLY A 49 2.23 -32.10 3.50
CA GLY A 49 2.61 -31.05 4.43
C GLY A 49 3.15 -29.82 3.72
N VAL A 50 3.69 -28.90 4.50
CA VAL A 50 4.26 -27.64 4.00
C VAL A 50 5.65 -27.46 4.59
N ILE A 51 6.61 -27.10 3.76
CA ILE A 51 7.93 -26.66 4.19
C ILE A 51 7.92 -25.12 4.22
N ALA A 52 8.30 -24.53 5.35
CA ALA A 52 8.41 -23.09 5.48
C ALA A 52 9.47 -22.51 4.54
N GLY A 53 9.19 -21.35 3.94
CA GLY A 53 10.11 -20.66 3.06
C GLY A 53 11.34 -20.18 3.83
N THR A 54 12.52 -20.66 3.47
CA THR A 54 13.78 -20.21 4.07
C THR A 54 14.91 -20.39 3.07
N PRO A 55 15.99 -19.60 3.16
CA PRO A 55 17.24 -19.95 2.51
C PRO A 55 17.67 -21.36 2.93
N GLN A 56 17.93 -22.22 1.95
CA GLN A 56 18.45 -23.56 2.18
C GLN A 56 19.85 -23.69 1.56
N ILE A 57 20.67 -24.57 2.14
CA ILE A 57 21.95 -24.94 1.53
C ILE A 57 21.65 -25.97 0.44
N PRO A 58 22.11 -25.76 -0.80
CA PRO A 58 21.90 -26.75 -1.86
C PRO A 58 22.52 -28.10 -1.49
N VAL A 59 21.73 -29.17 -1.63
CA VAL A 59 22.09 -30.54 -1.25
C VAL A 59 23.07 -31.15 -2.25
N LEU A 60 22.96 -30.78 -3.53
CA LEU A 60 23.77 -31.33 -4.60
C LEU A 60 24.01 -30.32 -5.73
N GLY A 61 25.22 -30.33 -6.29
CA GLY A 61 25.51 -29.73 -7.58
C GLY A 61 25.38 -30.76 -8.69
N ILE A 62 24.45 -30.57 -9.62
CA ILE A 62 24.24 -31.44 -10.78
C ILE A 62 25.17 -30.99 -11.91
N THR A 63 25.94 -31.95 -12.43
CA THR A 63 26.85 -31.75 -13.57
C THR A 63 26.32 -32.45 -14.82
N LYS A 64 27.02 -32.29 -15.97
CA LYS A 64 26.63 -32.97 -17.21
C LYS A 64 26.63 -34.50 -17.08
N ASP A 65 27.53 -35.05 -16.26
CA ASP A 65 27.68 -36.50 -16.05
C ASP A 65 26.54 -37.10 -15.20
N ASP A 66 25.74 -36.24 -14.57
CA ASP A 66 24.60 -36.63 -13.74
C ASP A 66 23.28 -36.72 -14.53
N LEU A 67 23.28 -36.14 -15.73
CA LEU A 67 22.16 -36.14 -16.66
C LEU A 67 22.12 -37.42 -17.48
N ASP A 68 20.92 -37.82 -17.85
CA ASP A 68 20.72 -38.95 -18.75
C ASP A 68 21.10 -38.57 -20.19
N ILE A 69 22.12 -39.22 -20.74
CA ILE A 69 22.71 -38.90 -22.05
C ILE A 69 21.69 -39.12 -23.18
N GLY A 70 20.69 -40.00 -22.98
CA GLY A 70 19.69 -40.31 -23.99
C GLY A 70 18.47 -39.37 -24.00
N ARG A 71 18.38 -38.40 -23.08
CA ARG A 71 17.20 -37.55 -22.91
C ARG A 71 17.58 -36.08 -22.82
N ASP A 72 16.80 -35.24 -23.50
CA ASP A 72 17.05 -33.80 -23.51
C ASP A 72 16.56 -33.13 -22.23
N SER A 73 17.33 -32.15 -21.76
CA SER A 73 16.94 -31.26 -20.68
C SER A 73 16.18 -30.07 -21.25
N GLU A 74 15.00 -29.78 -20.72
CA GLU A 74 14.24 -28.59 -21.09
C GLU A 74 14.44 -27.51 -20.03
N TYR A 75 14.69 -26.27 -20.43
CA TYR A 75 14.84 -25.18 -19.46
C TYR A 75 14.46 -23.84 -20.07
N GLN A 76 13.92 -22.99 -19.22
CA GLN A 76 13.56 -21.63 -19.52
C GLN A 76 14.08 -20.76 -18.39
N PHE A 77 15.16 -20.01 -18.63
CA PHE A 77 15.80 -19.16 -17.60
C PHE A 77 15.04 -17.89 -17.25
N ARG A 78 14.02 -17.56 -18.03
CA ARG A 78 13.28 -16.30 -17.92
C ARG A 78 11.81 -16.59 -18.12
N LYS A 79 11.02 -16.24 -17.11
CA LYS A 79 9.57 -16.27 -17.20
C LYS A 79 9.10 -15.41 -18.37
N SER A 80 8.01 -15.82 -19.02
CA SER A 80 7.37 -15.00 -20.05
C SER A 80 7.14 -13.59 -19.51
N ALA A 81 7.38 -12.57 -20.34
CA ALA A 81 7.16 -11.20 -19.93
C ALA A 81 5.73 -11.03 -19.40
N PHE A 82 4.74 -11.69 -20.02
CA PHE A 82 3.31 -11.64 -19.66
C PHE A 82 2.98 -12.08 -18.24
N GLU A 83 3.75 -13.01 -17.68
CA GLU A 83 3.48 -13.62 -16.37
C GLU A 83 4.28 -12.98 -15.23
N ARG A 84 5.14 -12.00 -15.55
CA ARG A 84 5.82 -11.18 -14.55
C ARG A 84 4.94 -9.99 -14.20
N TYR A 85 4.78 -9.76 -12.91
CA TYR A 85 4.14 -8.56 -12.39
C TYR A 85 5.20 -7.65 -11.75
N ASN A 86 4.92 -6.36 -11.72
CA ASN A 86 5.81 -5.35 -11.15
C ASN A 86 5.11 -4.48 -10.10
N HIS A 87 3.82 -4.74 -9.86
CA HIS A 87 3.03 -4.17 -8.79
C HIS A 87 2.27 -5.31 -8.11
N LEU A 88 2.45 -5.47 -6.81
CA LEU A 88 1.76 -6.46 -5.99
C LEU A 88 1.06 -5.75 -4.81
N SER A 89 -0.25 -5.89 -4.73
CA SER A 89 -1.06 -5.48 -3.57
C SER A 89 -1.51 -6.70 -2.78
N GLY A 90 -2.02 -6.49 -1.57
CA GLY A 90 -2.58 -7.56 -0.74
C GLY A 90 -3.31 -7.02 0.48
N GLN A 91 -4.05 -7.89 1.15
CA GLN A 91 -4.73 -7.62 2.41
C GLN A 91 -4.30 -8.59 3.51
N PHE A 92 -4.53 -8.22 4.77
CA PHE A 92 -4.32 -9.05 5.96
C PHE A 92 -5.46 -8.86 6.96
N LEU A 93 -5.55 -9.70 7.99
CA LEU A 93 -6.63 -9.66 8.97
C LEU A 93 -6.23 -8.85 10.22
N SER A 94 -6.76 -7.64 10.41
CA SER A 94 -6.31 -6.77 11.51
C SER A 94 -7.03 -7.08 12.83
N ILE A 95 -6.28 -7.42 13.89
CA ILE A 95 -6.85 -7.59 15.25
C ILE A 95 -7.37 -6.26 15.80
N GLU A 96 -6.68 -5.15 15.51
CA GLU A 96 -7.06 -3.81 16.00
C GLU A 96 -8.40 -3.36 15.42
N ASP A 97 -8.68 -3.72 14.16
CA ASP A 97 -9.95 -3.47 13.47
C ASP A 97 -10.93 -4.65 13.61
N GLN A 98 -10.89 -5.40 14.72
CA GLN A 98 -11.84 -6.49 15.02
C GLN A 98 -11.86 -7.60 13.94
N TRP A 99 -10.69 -8.05 13.50
CA TRP A 99 -10.53 -9.09 12.47
C TRP A 99 -11.16 -8.70 11.12
N ASN A 100 -11.20 -7.41 10.80
CA ASN A 100 -11.57 -6.96 9.45
C ASN A 100 -10.36 -6.97 8.50
N PRO A 101 -10.56 -7.25 7.20
CA PRO A 101 -9.50 -7.17 6.21
C PRO A 101 -8.98 -5.74 6.04
N GLN A 102 -7.67 -5.55 6.19
CA GLN A 102 -6.99 -4.28 5.99
C GLN A 102 -5.96 -4.40 4.85
N SER A 103 -5.81 -3.32 4.07
CA SER A 103 -4.86 -3.31 2.94
C SER A 103 -3.41 -3.15 3.40
N LEU A 104 -2.53 -3.94 2.81
CA LEU A 104 -1.08 -3.83 2.96
C LEU A 104 -0.53 -2.70 2.08
N LYS A 105 0.71 -2.28 2.36
CA LYS A 105 1.42 -1.33 1.49
C LYS A 105 1.81 -2.05 0.21
N PRO A 106 1.34 -1.60 -0.98
CA PRO A 106 1.68 -2.27 -2.23
C PRO A 106 3.19 -2.27 -2.47
N VAL A 107 3.71 -3.40 -2.96
CA VAL A 107 5.10 -3.55 -3.38
C VAL A 107 5.18 -3.19 -4.87
N TYR A 108 6.01 -2.18 -5.17
CA TYR A 108 6.15 -1.62 -6.51
C TYR A 108 7.57 -1.11 -6.75
N SER A 109 8.14 -1.41 -7.92
CA SER A 109 9.50 -1.00 -8.32
C SER A 109 9.49 -0.32 -9.69
N ASN A 110 9.93 0.94 -9.72
CA ASN A 110 10.06 1.74 -10.95
C ASN A 110 11.05 1.12 -11.95
N ALA A 111 12.16 0.55 -11.43
CA ALA A 111 13.18 -0.06 -12.27
C ALA A 111 12.61 -1.28 -13.03
N ASP A 112 11.80 -2.09 -12.34
CA ASP A 112 11.14 -3.25 -12.95
C ASP A 112 10.05 -2.84 -13.95
N VAL A 113 9.34 -1.74 -13.68
CA VAL A 113 8.35 -1.19 -14.62
C VAL A 113 9.03 -0.66 -15.88
N ALA A 114 10.15 0.04 -15.74
CA ALA A 114 10.94 0.52 -16.87
C ALA A 114 11.50 -0.66 -17.69
N ALA A 115 11.95 -1.72 -17.04
CA ALA A 115 12.43 -2.93 -17.71
C ALA A 115 11.31 -3.70 -18.45
N ASP A 116 10.11 -3.78 -17.86
CA ASP A 116 8.98 -4.54 -18.41
C ASP A 116 8.09 -3.73 -19.38
N GLY A 117 8.31 -2.42 -19.47
CA GLY A 117 7.69 -1.47 -20.42
C GLY A 117 6.23 -1.09 -20.13
N ARG A 118 5.61 -1.66 -19.10
CA ARG A 118 4.23 -1.35 -18.67
C ARG A 118 3.99 -1.76 -17.22
N ASN A 119 3.08 -1.07 -16.55
CA ASN A 119 2.61 -1.47 -15.21
C ASN A 119 1.77 -2.75 -15.31
N ARG A 120 2.02 -3.70 -14.40
CA ARG A 120 1.36 -5.00 -14.33
C ARG A 120 1.08 -5.31 -12.88
N GLN A 121 -0.19 -5.18 -12.54
CA GLN A 121 -0.66 -5.32 -11.18
C GLN A 121 -1.34 -6.67 -10.97
N THR A 122 -1.05 -7.28 -9.84
CA THR A 122 -1.81 -8.41 -9.30
C THR A 122 -2.04 -8.19 -7.80
N ASN A 123 -2.98 -8.96 -7.25
CA ASN A 123 -3.26 -8.98 -5.82
C ASN A 123 -2.89 -10.35 -5.23
N ASN A 124 -2.40 -10.37 -3.99
CA ASN A 124 -2.26 -11.59 -3.20
C ASN A 124 -2.60 -11.30 -1.74
N ASP A 125 -3.68 -11.90 -1.25
CA ASP A 125 -4.20 -11.65 0.09
C ASP A 125 -3.70 -12.70 1.08
N PHE A 126 -3.46 -12.27 2.31
CA PHE A 126 -2.96 -13.08 3.43
C PHE A 126 -3.93 -13.00 4.62
N LEU A 127 -5.18 -13.43 4.41
CA LEU A 127 -6.25 -13.37 5.42
C LEU A 127 -6.00 -14.29 6.64
N GLN A 128 -5.06 -15.22 6.50
CA GLN A 128 -4.58 -16.11 7.55
C GLN A 128 -3.49 -15.49 8.43
N VAL A 129 -3.04 -14.27 8.14
CA VAL A 129 -1.99 -13.58 8.89
C VAL A 129 -2.58 -12.35 9.57
N THR A 130 -2.28 -12.19 10.86
CA THR A 130 -2.82 -11.08 11.64
C THR A 130 -1.85 -9.93 11.85
N ASP A 131 -0.55 -10.21 11.88
CA ASP A 131 0.48 -9.18 12.03
C ASP A 131 0.78 -8.48 10.70
N PRO A 132 0.67 -7.13 10.62
CA PRO A 132 0.92 -6.38 9.39
C PRO A 132 2.36 -6.46 8.90
N ASP A 133 3.34 -6.57 9.80
CA ASP A 133 4.75 -6.62 9.41
C ASP A 133 5.09 -7.98 8.77
N ILE A 134 4.54 -9.06 9.32
CA ILE A 134 4.68 -10.41 8.77
C ILE A 134 3.99 -10.50 7.40
N ALA A 135 2.76 -10.00 7.29
CA ALA A 135 2.04 -9.98 6.02
C ALA A 135 2.75 -9.14 4.94
N GLN A 136 3.32 -8.00 5.31
CA GLN A 136 4.13 -7.18 4.40
C GLN A 136 5.41 -7.90 3.94
N TYR A 137 6.04 -8.65 4.83
CA TYR A 137 7.21 -9.46 4.51
C TYR A 137 6.86 -10.58 3.53
N LEU A 138 5.75 -11.30 3.75
CA LEU A 138 5.25 -12.32 2.82
C LEU A 138 4.95 -11.74 1.43
N LEU A 139 4.34 -10.55 1.36
CA LEU A 139 4.08 -9.85 0.10
C LEU A 139 5.40 -9.57 -0.65
N THR A 140 6.43 -9.15 0.06
CA THR A 140 7.76 -8.89 -0.50
C THR A 140 8.42 -10.18 -1.02
N ILE A 141 8.30 -11.29 -0.28
CA ILE A 141 8.78 -12.60 -0.73
C ILE A 141 8.08 -13.03 -2.01
N ARG A 142 6.74 -12.96 -2.06
CA ARG A 142 5.96 -13.34 -3.25
C ARG A 142 6.35 -12.51 -4.47
N TYR A 143 6.58 -11.21 -4.29
CA TYR A 143 7.11 -10.35 -5.34
C TYR A 143 8.44 -10.84 -5.89
N ARG A 144 9.43 -11.12 -5.02
CA ARG A 144 10.74 -11.61 -5.45
C ARG A 144 10.68 -12.99 -6.08
N GLN A 145 9.85 -13.89 -5.53
CA GLN A 145 9.58 -15.20 -6.12
C GLN A 145 9.03 -15.09 -7.54
N ASN A 146 8.24 -14.06 -7.86
CA ASN A 146 7.77 -13.83 -9.23
C ASN A 146 8.84 -13.27 -10.18
N ARG A 147 9.75 -12.44 -9.66
CA ARG A 147 10.89 -11.94 -10.44
C ARG A 147 11.88 -13.05 -10.78
N MET A 148 11.98 -14.04 -9.89
CA MET A 148 12.61 -15.33 -10.18
C MET A 148 11.67 -16.13 -11.09
N GLY A 149 12.20 -16.65 -12.18
CA GLY A 149 11.34 -17.06 -13.29
C GLY A 149 11.85 -18.26 -14.06
N GLY A 150 12.99 -18.81 -13.64
CA GLY A 150 13.54 -19.98 -14.26
C GLY A 150 12.71 -21.22 -13.96
N THR A 151 12.44 -22.01 -14.99
CA THR A 151 11.96 -23.39 -14.86
C THR A 151 12.91 -24.32 -15.60
N ALA A 152 13.10 -25.53 -15.09
CA ALA A 152 13.87 -26.56 -15.79
C ALA A 152 13.28 -27.95 -15.53
N SER A 153 13.44 -28.83 -16.52
CA SER A 153 13.07 -30.25 -16.49
C SER A 153 14.34 -31.02 -16.82
N LEU A 154 14.90 -31.69 -15.80
CA LEU A 154 16.18 -32.39 -15.91
C LEU A 154 15.97 -33.90 -15.85
N PRO A 155 16.22 -34.64 -16.94
CA PRO A 155 16.33 -36.08 -16.88
C PRO A 155 17.63 -36.46 -16.16
N VAL A 156 17.53 -37.09 -15.00
CA VAL A 156 18.67 -37.44 -14.15
C VAL A 156 18.84 -38.94 -14.02
N SER A 157 20.07 -39.36 -13.71
CA SER A 157 20.35 -40.75 -13.37
C SER A 157 19.74 -41.15 -12.02
N LEU A 158 19.49 -42.46 -11.85
CA LEU A 158 19.00 -43.04 -10.58
C LEU A 158 19.93 -42.73 -9.39
N ARG A 159 21.24 -42.59 -9.63
CA ARG A 159 22.22 -42.23 -8.59
C ARG A 159 21.94 -40.85 -7.99
N VAL A 160 21.52 -39.91 -8.83
CA VAL A 160 21.24 -38.52 -8.44
C VAL A 160 19.89 -38.45 -7.75
N SER A 161 18.88 -39.10 -8.33
CA SER A 161 17.51 -39.06 -7.83
C SER A 161 17.35 -39.62 -6.41
N LEU A 162 18.18 -40.58 -6.02
CA LEU A 162 18.15 -41.16 -4.67
C LEU A 162 18.78 -40.24 -3.61
N LYS A 163 19.54 -39.22 -4.02
CA LYS A 163 20.22 -38.27 -3.12
C LYS A 163 19.43 -36.98 -2.89
N VAL A 164 18.37 -36.76 -3.67
CA VAL A 164 17.62 -35.49 -3.68
C VAL A 164 16.12 -35.76 -3.53
N GLN A 165 15.40 -34.79 -3.00
CA GLN A 165 13.97 -34.87 -2.71
C GLN A 165 13.25 -33.57 -3.09
N GLU A 166 11.93 -33.64 -3.23
CA GLU A 166 11.09 -32.46 -3.46
C GLU A 166 11.23 -31.47 -2.29
N GLY A 167 11.23 -30.17 -2.61
CA GLY A 167 11.45 -29.08 -1.67
C GLY A 167 12.92 -28.78 -1.37
N GLU A 168 13.86 -29.68 -1.71
CA GLU A 168 15.30 -29.45 -1.53
C GLU A 168 15.88 -28.57 -2.65
N TRP A 169 16.97 -27.88 -2.33
CA TRP A 169 17.68 -27.04 -3.27
C TRP A 169 18.87 -27.77 -3.90
N ILE A 170 19.13 -27.50 -5.18
CA ILE A 170 20.27 -28.01 -5.94
C ILE A 170 20.92 -26.87 -6.73
N VAL A 171 22.16 -27.08 -7.16
CA VAL A 171 22.86 -26.18 -8.08
C VAL A 171 22.95 -26.83 -9.44
N TRP A 172 22.55 -26.12 -10.50
CA TRP A 172 22.72 -26.56 -11.87
C TRP A 172 22.92 -25.36 -12.79
N ASN A 173 23.89 -25.45 -13.70
CA ASN A 173 24.28 -24.37 -14.61
C ASN A 173 24.56 -23.01 -13.92
N GLY A 174 25.21 -23.06 -12.75
CA GLY A 174 25.58 -21.87 -11.98
C GLY A 174 24.41 -21.14 -11.32
N ARG A 175 23.21 -21.75 -11.30
CA ARG A 175 22.00 -21.24 -10.64
C ARG A 175 21.52 -22.20 -9.57
N THR A 176 20.76 -21.67 -8.62
CA THR A 176 20.13 -22.46 -7.56
C THR A 176 18.68 -22.74 -7.94
N TRP A 177 18.26 -23.98 -7.72
CA TRP A 177 16.94 -24.48 -8.10
C TRP A 177 16.34 -25.25 -6.94
N MET A 178 15.04 -25.13 -6.75
CA MET A 178 14.28 -26.01 -5.88
C MET A 178 13.64 -27.10 -6.71
N ILE A 179 13.67 -28.34 -6.21
CA ILE A 179 12.97 -29.46 -6.82
C ILE A 179 11.48 -29.32 -6.51
N SER A 180 10.70 -28.92 -7.49
CA SER A 180 9.24 -28.79 -7.38
C SER A 180 8.55 -30.14 -7.50
N GLU A 181 9.06 -31.02 -8.37
CA GLU A 181 8.47 -32.33 -8.60
C GLU A 181 9.54 -33.37 -8.93
N TRP A 182 9.36 -34.56 -8.38
CA TRP A 182 10.16 -35.74 -8.68
C TRP A 182 9.29 -36.73 -9.45
N GLN A 183 9.57 -36.92 -10.73
CA GLN A 183 8.79 -37.80 -11.60
C GLN A 183 9.60 -39.06 -11.93
N CYS A 184 9.00 -40.23 -11.77
CA CYS A 184 9.56 -41.51 -12.21
C CYS A 184 8.54 -42.21 -13.09
N ASP A 185 8.95 -42.57 -14.31
CA ASP A 185 8.12 -43.35 -15.22
C ASP A 185 8.19 -44.86 -14.92
N GLU A 186 7.39 -45.66 -15.64
CA GLU A 186 7.35 -47.13 -15.52
C GLU A 186 8.67 -47.80 -15.91
N SER A 187 9.52 -47.12 -16.68
CA SER A 187 10.84 -47.60 -17.10
C SER A 187 11.96 -47.17 -16.14
N PHE A 188 11.61 -46.61 -14.97
CA PHE A 188 12.54 -46.03 -13.99
C PHE A 188 13.40 -44.87 -14.52
N ASN A 189 12.93 -44.18 -15.56
CA ASN A 189 13.53 -42.92 -15.97
C ASN A 189 13.02 -41.81 -15.07
N ILE A 190 13.95 -41.04 -14.53
CA ILE A 190 13.65 -40.04 -13.52
C ILE A 190 13.85 -38.65 -14.10
N THR A 191 12.88 -37.78 -13.86
CA THR A 191 12.88 -36.39 -14.30
C THR A 191 12.57 -35.49 -13.12
N LEU A 192 13.44 -34.51 -12.87
CA LEU A 192 13.24 -33.50 -11.84
C LEU A 192 12.66 -32.24 -12.50
N ARG A 193 11.53 -31.75 -12.00
CA ARG A 193 11.05 -30.41 -12.32
C ARG A 193 11.58 -29.42 -11.30
N LEU A 194 12.12 -28.34 -11.80
CA LEU A 194 12.87 -27.36 -11.04
C LEU A 194 12.25 -25.98 -11.20
N SER A 195 12.18 -25.25 -10.10
CA SER A 195 11.86 -23.82 -10.08
C SER A 195 13.05 -23.04 -9.54
N GLU A 196 13.42 -21.94 -10.19
CA GLU A 196 14.55 -21.12 -9.80
C GLU A 196 14.31 -20.46 -8.44
N VAL A 197 15.31 -20.53 -7.55
CA VAL A 197 15.24 -19.97 -6.19
C VAL A 197 16.57 -19.33 -5.82
N SER A 198 16.55 -18.43 -4.83
CA SER A 198 17.74 -17.79 -4.28
C SER A 198 17.51 -17.45 -2.82
N ALA A 199 18.59 -17.37 -2.04
CA ALA A 199 18.53 -16.85 -0.68
C ALA A 199 18.06 -15.38 -0.63
N GLU A 200 18.33 -14.60 -1.67
CA GLU A 200 17.93 -13.19 -1.80
C GLU A 200 16.40 -13.00 -1.77
N ILE A 201 15.63 -14.03 -2.09
CA ILE A 201 14.17 -14.00 -2.00
C ILE A 201 13.72 -13.67 -0.57
N TYR A 202 14.41 -14.25 0.42
CA TYR A 202 14.07 -14.15 1.85
C TYR A 202 14.87 -13.08 2.59
N ASP A 203 15.64 -12.25 1.88
CA ASP A 203 16.43 -11.19 2.49
C ASP A 203 15.56 -10.06 3.06
N ASP A 204 16.09 -9.31 4.00
CA ASP A 204 15.43 -8.15 4.64
C ASP A 204 15.52 -6.85 3.85
N GLY A 205 16.25 -6.84 2.73
CA GLY A 205 16.34 -5.67 1.87
C GLY A 205 14.96 -5.11 1.56
N ARG A 206 14.69 -3.84 1.89
CA ARG A 206 13.44 -3.20 1.46
C ARG A 206 13.50 -3.01 -0.05
N ILE A 207 12.43 -3.37 -0.75
CA ILE A 207 12.23 -2.88 -2.12
C ILE A 207 11.85 -1.42 -1.97
N ASP A 208 12.68 -0.51 -2.51
CA ASP A 208 12.39 0.93 -2.45
C ASP A 208 11.01 1.17 -3.07
N PRO A 209 10.04 1.71 -2.31
CA PRO A 209 8.74 2.05 -2.86
C PRO A 209 8.97 3.09 -3.96
N GLY A 210 8.47 2.83 -5.16
CA GLY A 210 8.21 3.93 -6.09
C GLY A 210 7.26 4.95 -5.44
N PRO A 211 7.19 6.20 -5.95
CA PRO A 211 6.39 7.25 -5.34
C PRO A 211 4.96 6.74 -5.11
N VAL A 212 4.46 6.96 -3.90
CA VAL A 212 3.11 6.59 -3.49
C VAL A 212 2.14 7.18 -4.52
N VAL A 213 1.42 6.33 -5.24
CA VAL A 213 0.19 6.75 -5.90
C VAL A 213 -0.79 6.99 -4.77
N ILE A 214 -0.86 8.25 -4.32
CA ILE A 214 -1.86 8.69 -3.36
C ILE A 214 -3.20 8.45 -4.07
N PRO A 215 -4.05 7.51 -3.62
CA PRO A 215 -5.40 7.42 -4.16
C PRO A 215 -6.01 8.82 -4.02
N PRO A 216 -6.80 9.31 -5.01
CA PRO A 216 -7.44 10.61 -4.86
C PRO A 216 -8.12 10.63 -3.50
N THR A 217 -7.77 11.63 -2.69
CA THR A 217 -8.38 11.85 -1.39
C THR A 217 -9.88 11.71 -1.60
N PRO A 218 -10.59 10.89 -0.79
CA PRO A 218 -12.05 10.82 -0.88
C PRO A 218 -12.56 12.26 -0.93
N PRO A 219 -13.46 12.63 -1.85
CA PRO A 219 -13.95 14.00 -1.91
C PRO A 219 -14.42 14.35 -0.51
N VAL A 220 -13.68 15.24 0.14
CA VAL A 220 -14.09 15.80 1.43
C VAL A 220 -15.39 16.49 1.07
N ASN A 221 -16.50 15.94 1.52
CA ASN A 221 -17.78 16.60 1.36
C ASN A 221 -17.61 17.88 2.19
N PRO A 222 -17.42 19.06 1.57
CA PRO A 222 -17.15 20.25 2.33
C PRO A 222 -18.41 20.47 3.14
N SER A 223 -18.29 20.29 4.46
CA SER A 223 -19.36 20.67 5.36
C SER A 223 -19.59 22.14 5.07
N ILE A 224 -20.73 22.46 4.44
CA ILE A 224 -21.08 23.81 4.03
C ILE A 224 -21.07 24.65 5.31
N LEU A 225 -19.97 25.35 5.55
CA LEU A 225 -19.85 26.30 6.64
C LEU A 225 -20.78 27.46 6.26
N THR A 226 -21.98 27.45 6.85
CA THR A 226 -22.99 28.48 6.63
C THR A 226 -22.69 29.78 7.40
N THR A 227 -21.64 29.79 8.23
CA THR A 227 -21.24 30.93 9.06
C THR A 227 -19.72 31.05 9.14
N VAL A 228 -19.19 32.27 8.97
CA VAL A 228 -17.77 32.60 9.19
C VAL A 228 -17.43 32.46 10.68
N GLN A 229 -16.30 31.84 11.01
CA GLN A 229 -15.88 31.61 12.40
C GLN A 229 -15.06 32.79 12.95
N ASN A 230 -15.12 32.98 14.28
CA ASN A 230 -14.35 33.98 15.03
C ASN A 230 -14.47 35.43 14.53
N PHE A 231 -15.69 35.83 14.14
CA PHE A 231 -15.96 37.21 13.72
C PHE A 231 -15.82 38.20 14.89
N GLY A 232 -14.95 39.19 14.71
CA GLY A 232 -14.72 40.30 15.62
C GLY A 232 -14.81 41.65 14.93
N ILE A 233 -15.18 42.68 15.70
CA ILE A 233 -15.17 44.08 15.26
C ILE A 233 -14.30 44.91 16.21
N GLU A 234 -13.40 45.69 15.62
CA GLU A 234 -12.55 46.64 16.33
C GLU A 234 -12.75 48.04 15.76
N THR A 235 -12.77 49.05 16.63
CA THR A 235 -12.76 50.46 16.23
C THR A 235 -11.32 50.96 16.24
N GLY A 236 -10.90 51.66 15.19
CA GLY A 236 -9.55 52.20 15.04
C GLY A 236 -9.55 53.61 14.46
N MET A 237 -8.39 54.26 14.51
CA MET A 237 -8.11 55.53 13.84
C MET A 237 -7.00 55.29 12.83
N ILE A 238 -7.17 55.72 11.58
CA ILE A 238 -6.09 55.75 10.58
C ILE A 238 -5.62 57.19 10.43
N GLU A 239 -4.30 57.38 10.45
CA GLU A 239 -3.63 58.66 10.23
C GLU A 239 -3.52 58.91 8.72
N GLY A 240 -4.25 59.91 8.22
CA GLY A 240 -4.17 60.35 6.82
C GLY A 240 -2.91 61.18 6.57
N ALA A 241 -2.55 61.33 5.29
CA ALA A 241 -1.51 62.27 4.90
C ALA A 241 -1.88 63.69 5.38
N GLU A 242 -0.93 64.39 5.98
CA GLU A 242 -1.08 65.69 6.69
C GLU A 242 -1.71 65.63 8.09
N GLY A 243 -1.70 64.48 8.78
CA GLY A 243 -1.98 64.40 10.22
C GLY A 243 -3.47 64.45 10.60
N PHE A 244 -4.37 64.31 9.63
CA PHE A 244 -5.81 64.18 9.88
C PHE A 244 -6.16 62.74 10.27
N GLN A 245 -6.75 62.55 11.45
CA GLN A 245 -7.21 61.23 11.92
C GLN A 245 -8.62 60.93 11.38
N THR A 246 -8.77 59.80 10.69
CA THR A 246 -10.06 59.31 10.20
C THR A 246 -10.49 58.07 10.99
N PRO A 247 -11.72 58.02 11.53
CA PRO A 247 -12.21 56.83 12.23
C PRO A 247 -12.48 55.70 11.25
N VAL A 248 -12.12 54.47 11.63
CA VAL A 248 -12.21 53.27 10.79
C VAL A 248 -12.77 52.11 11.61
N LEU A 249 -13.59 51.28 10.96
CA LEU A 249 -14.01 49.98 11.48
C LEU A 249 -13.16 48.89 10.85
N ARG A 250 -12.60 48.03 11.69
CA ARG A 250 -11.87 46.83 11.28
C ARG A 250 -12.71 45.61 11.63
N PHE A 251 -13.02 44.83 10.61
CA PHE A 251 -13.62 43.52 10.73
C PHE A 251 -12.52 42.48 10.63
N ALA A 252 -12.53 41.49 11.51
CA ALA A 252 -11.61 40.36 11.50
C ALA A 252 -12.40 39.05 11.56
N TRP A 253 -11.95 38.05 10.82
CA TRP A 253 -12.51 36.71 10.81
C TRP A 253 -11.43 35.68 10.46
N ASP A 254 -11.68 34.40 10.77
CA ASP A 254 -10.79 33.34 10.32
C ASP A 254 -11.04 33.03 8.84
N PRO A 255 -10.02 33.13 7.97
CA PRO A 255 -10.14 32.79 6.56
C PRO A 255 -10.70 31.37 6.37
N SER A 256 -11.66 31.23 5.46
CA SER A 256 -12.18 29.91 5.08
C SER A 256 -11.27 29.26 4.03
N GLU A 257 -10.95 27.96 4.19
CA GLU A 257 -10.23 27.17 3.17
C GLU A 257 -11.11 26.74 1.97
N ASP A 258 -12.35 27.26 1.88
CA ASP A 258 -13.31 26.92 0.84
C ASP A 258 -13.22 27.88 -0.37
N PRO A 259 -12.77 27.42 -1.55
CA PRO A 259 -12.63 28.25 -2.75
C PRO A 259 -13.96 28.67 -3.38
N SER A 260 -15.11 28.19 -2.88
CA SER A 260 -16.44 28.58 -3.37
C SER A 260 -16.97 29.88 -2.79
N ILE A 261 -16.37 30.37 -1.69
CA ILE A 261 -16.69 31.65 -1.08
C ILE A 261 -15.94 32.74 -1.85
N ILE A 262 -16.68 33.63 -2.49
CA ILE A 262 -16.12 34.71 -3.32
C ILE A 262 -16.27 36.10 -2.69
N GLU A 263 -17.14 36.24 -1.69
CA GLU A 263 -17.35 37.51 -0.99
C GLU A 263 -17.89 37.30 0.43
N VAL A 264 -17.52 38.21 1.33
CA VAL A 264 -18.06 38.32 2.68
C VAL A 264 -18.86 39.62 2.78
N ILE A 265 -20.13 39.51 3.14
CA ILE A 265 -21.03 40.66 3.30
C ILE A 265 -21.16 40.99 4.79
N PHE A 266 -20.81 42.22 5.15
CA PHE A 266 -20.91 42.73 6.50
C PHE A 266 -22.09 43.67 6.62
N GLU A 267 -22.87 43.50 7.68
CA GLU A 267 -23.85 44.49 8.11
C GLU A 267 -23.43 45.05 9.46
N TYR A 268 -23.33 46.37 9.57
CA TYR A 268 -23.00 47.05 10.81
C TYR A 268 -23.99 48.18 11.10
N ARG A 269 -24.23 48.42 12.38
CA ARG A 269 -25.09 49.50 12.87
C ARG A 269 -24.49 50.17 14.08
N ILE A 270 -24.83 51.43 14.26
CA ILE A 270 -24.57 52.15 15.51
C ILE A 270 -25.46 51.56 16.61
N SER A 271 -24.87 51.24 17.76
CA SER A 271 -25.58 50.69 18.92
C SER A 271 -26.64 51.68 19.41
N GLY A 272 -27.90 51.25 19.46
CA GLY A 272 -29.05 52.10 19.81
C GLY A 272 -29.75 52.75 18.62
N GLN A 273 -29.26 52.58 17.38
CA GLN A 273 -29.93 53.03 16.16
C GLN A 273 -30.47 51.87 15.32
N THR A 274 -31.45 52.16 14.46
CA THR A 274 -32.11 51.19 13.57
C THR A 274 -31.54 51.19 12.15
N THR A 275 -30.73 52.19 11.78
CA THR A 275 -30.08 52.25 10.48
C THR A 275 -28.99 51.20 10.36
N VAL A 276 -29.06 50.39 9.31
CA VAL A 276 -28.09 49.34 8.99
C VAL A 276 -27.27 49.77 7.78
N TYR A 277 -25.95 49.69 7.90
CA TYR A 277 -24.99 49.91 6.83
C TYR A 277 -24.46 48.56 6.36
N THR A 278 -24.18 48.46 5.06
CA THR A 278 -23.69 47.22 4.42
C THR A 278 -22.39 47.50 3.69
N ASP A 279 -21.41 46.62 3.85
CA ASP A 279 -20.15 46.64 3.11
C ASP A 279 -19.75 45.22 2.68
N VAL A 280 -18.94 45.11 1.63
CA VAL A 280 -18.61 43.82 0.99
C VAL A 280 -17.11 43.70 0.80
N CYS A 281 -16.52 42.64 1.36
CA CYS A 281 -15.15 42.23 1.03
C CYS A 281 -15.20 41.17 -0.08
N LYS A 282 -14.53 41.45 -1.20
CA LYS A 282 -14.37 40.52 -2.34
C LYS A 282 -13.14 39.61 -2.21
N ASP A 283 -12.46 39.68 -1.07
CA ASP A 283 -11.28 38.89 -0.75
C ASP A 283 -11.49 38.21 0.63
N PRO A 284 -12.21 37.08 0.67
CA PRO A 284 -12.52 36.36 1.91
C PRO A 284 -11.28 35.74 2.56
N GLU A 285 -10.20 35.52 1.79
CA GLU A 285 -8.95 34.91 2.25
C GLU A 285 -8.09 35.89 3.08
N ALA A 286 -8.31 37.20 2.93
CA ALA A 286 -7.57 38.23 3.67
C ALA A 286 -7.80 38.17 5.19
N GLY A 287 -8.92 37.61 5.66
CA GLY A 287 -9.26 37.49 7.09
C GLY A 287 -9.49 38.82 7.83
N VAL A 288 -9.28 39.95 7.14
CA VAL A 288 -9.42 41.30 7.71
C VAL A 288 -9.94 42.25 6.63
N TYR A 289 -10.88 43.12 7.00
CA TYR A 289 -11.39 44.19 6.14
C TYR A 289 -11.51 45.50 6.94
N GLN A 290 -11.12 46.61 6.33
CA GLN A 290 -11.18 47.95 6.96
C GLN A 290 -12.06 48.88 6.14
N THR A 291 -12.99 49.58 6.79
CA THR A 291 -13.86 50.57 6.15
C THR A 291 -13.90 51.86 6.95
N SER A 292 -13.75 53.00 6.27
CA SER A 292 -13.94 54.35 6.81
C SER A 292 -15.29 54.96 6.39
N LYS A 293 -16.10 54.19 5.68
CA LYS A 293 -17.39 54.63 5.14
C LYS A 293 -18.42 54.64 6.26
N ASP A 294 -19.13 55.76 6.43
CA ASP A 294 -20.19 55.92 7.43
C ASP A 294 -19.77 55.61 8.88
N VAL A 295 -18.48 55.79 9.20
CA VAL A 295 -17.92 55.59 10.54
C VAL A 295 -17.86 56.92 11.31
N ILE A 296 -18.43 56.93 12.50
CA ILE A 296 -18.46 58.06 13.44
C ILE A 296 -17.60 57.71 14.66
N SER A 297 -16.72 58.61 15.03
CA SER A 297 -15.84 58.47 16.19
C SER A 297 -16.62 58.49 17.51
N GLY A 298 -16.18 57.67 18.48
CA GLY A 298 -16.72 57.68 19.86
C GLY A 298 -18.04 56.93 20.06
N VAL A 299 -18.44 56.08 19.10
CA VAL A 299 -19.71 55.34 19.14
C VAL A 299 -19.47 53.82 19.08
N PHE A 300 -20.28 53.05 19.78
CA PHE A 300 -20.23 51.58 19.74
C PHE A 300 -20.98 51.03 18.52
N TYR A 301 -20.38 50.08 17.83
CA TYR A 301 -20.98 49.41 16.67
C TYR A 301 -21.35 47.96 17.00
N ASN A 302 -22.50 47.52 16.48
CA ASN A 302 -22.85 46.09 16.42
C ASN A 302 -22.75 45.65 14.96
N ALA A 303 -22.05 44.56 14.69
CA ALA A 303 -21.95 44.00 13.36
C ALA A 303 -22.31 42.52 13.34
N ARG A 304 -22.81 42.07 12.19
CA ARG A 304 -23.04 40.67 11.87
C ARG A 304 -22.54 40.37 10.47
N VAL A 305 -22.09 39.14 10.26
CA VAL A 305 -21.81 38.60 8.95
C VAL A 305 -23.08 37.95 8.42
N ASN A 306 -23.48 38.32 7.21
CA ASN A 306 -24.49 37.59 6.47
C ASN A 306 -23.81 36.61 5.50
N ARG A 307 -24.56 35.57 5.14
CA ARG A 307 -24.15 34.43 4.30
C ARG A 307 -23.08 34.80 3.25
N PRO A 308 -21.94 34.09 3.17
CA PRO A 308 -20.96 34.32 2.12
C PRO A 308 -21.59 34.12 0.74
N GLY A 309 -21.23 34.97 -0.22
CA GLY A 309 -21.67 34.82 -1.61
C GLY A 309 -21.01 33.59 -2.22
N PHE A 310 -21.80 32.71 -2.82
CA PHE A 310 -21.32 31.51 -3.51
C PHE A 310 -21.29 31.75 -5.02
N ALA A 311 -20.26 31.28 -5.69
CA ALA A 311 -20.22 31.26 -7.16
C ALA A 311 -21.23 30.24 -7.72
N GLY A 312 -22.46 30.69 -7.98
CA GLY A 312 -23.49 29.89 -8.67
C GLY A 312 -24.82 29.84 -7.94
N GLY A 313 -25.59 30.93 -7.99
CA GLY A 313 -26.95 30.99 -7.47
C GLY A 313 -27.90 31.65 -8.47
N SER A 314 -28.27 30.94 -9.53
CA SER A 314 -29.53 31.21 -10.23
C SER A 314 -30.68 30.70 -9.36
N ASN A 315 -31.65 31.57 -9.09
CA ASN A 315 -32.90 31.33 -8.37
C ASN A 315 -33.47 29.91 -8.57
N PHE A 316 -33.67 29.19 -7.46
CA PHE A 316 -34.84 28.36 -7.18
C PHE A 316 -35.16 28.45 -5.68
#